data_AF-A0A520CLC6-F1
#
_entry.id   AF-A0A520CLC6-F1
#
_cell.length_a   1.000
_cell.length_b   1.000
_cell.length_c   1.000
_cell.angle_alpha   90.00
_cell.angle_beta   90.00
_cell.angle_gamma   90.00
#
_symmetry.space_group_name_H-M   'P 1'
#
loop_
_entity.id
_entity.type
_entity.pdbx_description
1 polymer ?
#
loop_
_entity_poly.entity_id
_entity_poly.type
_entity_poly.pdbx_seq_one_letter_code
_entity_poly.pdbx_strand_id
1 'polypeptide(L)' 'MKTLTSFLICLLLSAAVFAQKKETPINIITYNIRYNNPGDGVNAWPNRKDNVKALVKFHDADILCV' A
#
# COMPACT_ATOMS: atom_id res chain seq x y z
N MET A 1 33.95 12.28 -35.13
CA MET A 1 32.90 11.23 -35.13
C MET A 1 32.90 10.41 -33.85
N LYS A 2 34.04 9.84 -33.42
CA LYS A 2 34.15 9.01 -32.19
C LYS A 2 33.65 9.71 -30.91
N THR A 3 33.94 10.99 -30.75
CA THR A 3 33.47 11.83 -29.63
C THR A 3 31.97 12.04 -29.63
N LEU A 4 31.36 12.20 -30.81
CA LEU A 4 29.91 12.36 -30.97
C LEU A 4 29.17 11.04 -30.70
N THR A 5 29.73 9.90 -31.16
CA THR A 5 29.19 8.59 -30.84
C THR A 5 29.29 8.27 -29.35
N SER A 6 30.41 8.58 -28.69
CA SER A 6 30.52 8.43 -27.23
C SER A 6 29.50 9.28 -26.47
N PHE A 7 29.27 10.52 -26.91
CA PHE A 7 28.27 11.40 -26.29
C PHE A 7 26.84 10.86 -26.45
N LEU A 8 26.52 10.35 -27.64
CA LEU A 8 25.21 9.76 -27.92
C LEU A 8 24.97 8.47 -27.11
N ILE A 9 26.01 7.66 -26.91
CA ILE A 9 25.95 6.47 -26.05
C ILE A 9 25.72 6.86 -24.59
N CYS A 10 26.44 7.87 -24.07
CA CYS A 10 26.21 8.38 -22.71
C CYS A 10 24.78 8.91 -22.53
N LEU A 11 24.24 9.62 -23.52
CA LEU A 11 22.88 10.14 -23.47
C LEU A 11 21.85 9.00 -23.43
N LEU A 12 22.03 7.96 -24.26
CA LEU A 12 21.16 6.78 -24.27
C LEU A 12 21.23 5.99 -22.95
N LEU A 13 22.41 5.85 -22.35
CA LEU A 13 22.58 5.18 -21.06
C LEU A 13 21.91 5.96 -19.91
N SER A 14 21.94 7.29 -19.95
CA SER A 14 21.30 8.12 -18.92
C SER A 14 19.77 7.99 -18.89
N ALA A 15 19.13 7.78 -20.05
CA ALA A 15 17.68 7.58 -20.14
C ALA A 15 17.21 6.26 -19.50
N ALA A 16 18.05 5.22 -19.52
CA ALA A 16 17.74 3.93 -18.92
C ALA A 16 17.74 3.96 -17.38
N VAL A 17 18.44 4.91 -16.75
CA VAL A 17 18.51 5.04 -15.27
C VAL A 17 17.19 5.54 -14.68
N PHE A 18 16.41 6.34 -15.42
CA PHE A 18 15.13 6.88 -14.95
C PHE A 18 13.94 5.90 -15.10
N ALA A 19 14.14 4.72 -15.68
CA ALA A 19 13.09 3.71 -15.87
C ALA A 19 12.86 2.81 -14.64
N GLN A 20 13.54 3.07 -13.52
CA GLN A 20 13.30 2.34 -12.28
C GLN A 20 11.89 2.67 -11.76
N LYS A 21 10.97 1.72 -11.92
CA LYS A 21 9.61 1.81 -11.40
C LYS A 21 9.70 1.99 -9.88
N LYS A 22 9.33 3.18 -9.39
CA LYS A 22 9.23 3.43 -7.95
C LYS A 22 8.20 2.44 -7.40
N GLU A 23 8.65 1.49 -6.59
CA GLU A 23 7.73 0.57 -5.92
C GLU A 23 6.85 1.41 -5.00
N THR A 24 5.55 1.49 -5.34
CA THR A 24 4.54 1.97 -4.42
C THR A 24 4.34 0.87 -3.39
N PRO A 25 4.69 1.08 -2.11
CA PRO A 25 4.47 0.07 -1.09
C PRO A 25 2.96 -0.23 -1.00
N ILE A 26 2.64 -1.51 -0.80
CA ILE A 26 1.26 -1.96 -0.58
C ILE A 26 1.07 -2.10 0.94
N ASN A 27 0.07 -1.44 1.49
CA ASN A 27 -0.29 -1.52 2.90
C ASN A 27 -1.21 -2.73 3.14
N ILE A 28 -0.67 -3.76 3.77
CA ILE A 28 -1.40 -5.00 4.09
C ILE A 28 -1.62 -5.08 5.60
N ILE A 29 -2.87 -5.29 6.02
CA ILE A 29 -3.25 -5.43 7.42
C ILE A 29 -3.87 -6.81 7.66
N THR A 30 -3.45 -7.46 8.73
CA THR A 30 -4.15 -8.62 9.31
C THR A 30 -4.72 -8.24 10.65
N TYR A 31 -6.04 -8.37 10.82
CA TYR A 31 -6.71 -7.93 12.04
C TYR A 31 -7.96 -8.76 12.31
N ASN A 32 -7.96 -9.49 13.42
CA ASN A 32 -9.15 -10.20 13.88
C ASN A 32 -10.21 -9.20 14.37
N ILE A 33 -11.27 -9.02 13.58
CA ILE A 33 -12.34 -8.05 13.88
C ILE A 33 -13.36 -8.53 14.94
N ARG A 34 -13.23 -9.80 15.37
CA ARG A 34 -14.16 -10.54 16.24
C ARG A 34 -15.55 -10.72 15.60
N TYR A 35 -15.99 -11.97 15.45
CA TYR A 35 -17.32 -12.27 14.91
C TYR A 35 -18.45 -11.60 15.72
N ASN A 36 -19.59 -11.35 15.07
CA ASN A 36 -20.72 -10.73 15.75
C ASN A 36 -21.37 -11.69 16.76
N ASN A 37 -21.25 -11.37 18.05
CA ASN A 37 -21.88 -12.10 19.14
C ASN A 37 -22.81 -11.17 19.94
N PRO A 38 -24.12 -11.45 20.04
CA PRO A 38 -25.05 -10.68 20.87
C PRO A 38 -24.64 -10.63 22.36
N GLY A 39 -23.96 -11.68 22.85
CA GLY A 39 -23.46 -11.75 24.22
C GLY A 39 -22.32 -10.76 24.53
N ASP A 40 -21.73 -10.11 23.52
CA ASP A 40 -20.66 -9.13 23.72
C ASP A 40 -21.21 -7.75 24.20
N GLY A 41 -22.54 -7.58 24.27
CA GLY A 41 -23.18 -6.39 24.85
C GLY A 41 -22.75 -5.09 24.18
N VAL A 42 -22.18 -4.15 24.95
CA VAL A 42 -21.64 -2.89 24.40
C VAL A 42 -20.52 -3.12 23.38
N ASN A 43 -19.84 -4.27 23.44
CA ASN A 43 -18.81 -4.69 22.50
C ASN A 43 -19.37 -5.55 21.33
N ALA A 44 -20.69 -5.63 21.13
CA ALA A 44 -21.23 -6.28 19.94
C ALA A 44 -20.80 -5.55 18.66
N TRP A 45 -20.70 -6.29 17.54
CA TRP A 45 -20.24 -5.75 16.25
C TRP A 45 -20.97 -4.48 15.78
N PRO A 46 -22.32 -4.36 15.92
CA PRO A 46 -23.03 -3.15 15.52
C PRO A 46 -22.51 -1.86 16.17
N ASN A 47 -21.96 -1.95 17.40
CA ASN A 47 -21.46 -0.83 18.18
C ASN A 47 -19.98 -0.49 17.88
N ARG A 48 -19.24 -1.39 17.21
CA ARG A 48 -17.79 -1.26 16.96
C ARG A 48 -17.39 -1.16 15.50
N LYS A 49 -18.28 -1.47 14.56
CA LYS A 49 -17.99 -1.49 13.12
C LYS A 49 -17.38 -0.18 12.60
N ASP A 50 -17.81 0.96 13.15
CA ASP A 50 -17.29 2.27 12.74
C ASP A 50 -15.87 2.53 13.23
N ASN A 51 -15.49 1.98 14.39
CA ASN A 51 -14.11 2.03 14.88
C ASN A 51 -13.19 1.16 14.02
N VAL A 52 -13.64 -0.04 13.62
CA VAL A 52 -12.86 -0.89 12.69
C VAL A 52 -12.70 -0.22 11.34
N LYS A 53 -13.75 0.41 10.81
CA LYS A 53 -13.67 1.24 9.59
C LYS A 53 -12.68 2.39 9.74
N ALA A 54 -12.68 3.09 10.88
CA ALA A 54 -11.74 4.16 11.16
C ALA A 54 -10.29 3.66 11.22
N LEU A 55 -10.04 2.49 11.81
CA LEU A 55 -8.73 1.84 11.85
C LEU A 55 -8.22 1.51 10.44
N VAL A 56 -9.05 0.89 9.60
CA VAL A 56 -8.69 0.54 8.21
C VAL A 56 -8.33 1.79 7.41
N LYS A 57 -9.09 2.87 7.59
CA LYS A 57 -8.82 4.16 6.94
C LYS A 57 -7.55 4.84 7.48
N PHE A 58 -7.31 4.79 8.78
CA PHE A 58 -6.15 5.41 9.42
C PHE A 58 -4.83 4.80 8.90
N HIS A 59 -4.82 3.50 8.65
CA HIS A 59 -3.65 2.79 8.13
C HIS A 59 -3.56 2.78 6.59
N ASP A 60 -4.49 3.43 5.90
CA ASP A 60 -4.54 3.50 4.43
C ASP A 60 -4.36 2.12 3.78
N ALA A 61 -5.13 1.14 4.26
CA ALA A 61 -4.97 -0.25 3.87
C ALA A 61 -5.39 -0.50 2.42
N ASP A 62 -4.51 -1.09 1.63
CA ASP A 62 -4.84 -1.61 0.30
C ASP A 62 -5.50 -2.98 0.39
N ILE A 63 -5.03 -3.82 1.32
CA ILE A 63 -5.53 -5.18 1.55
C ILE A 63 -5.77 -5.37 3.05
N LEU A 64 -6.99 -5.80 3.39
CA LEU A 64 -7.38 -6.19 4.75
C LEU A 64 -7.70 -7.67 4.81
N CYS A 65 -6.96 -8.39 5.65
CA CYS A 65 -7.23 -9.77 6.05
C CYS A 65 -7.89 -9.75 7.43
N VAL A 66 -9.07 -10.38 7.57
CA VAL A 66 -9.86 -10.40 8.80
C VAL A 66 -9.96 -11.77 9.44
#